data_AF-A0A924ASS2-F1
#
_entry.id   AF-A0A924ASS2-F1
#
_cell.length_a   1.000
_cell.length_b   1.000
_cell.length_c   1.000
_cell.angle_alpha   90.00
_cell.angle_beta   90.00
_cell.angle_gamma   90.00
#
_symmetry.space_group_name_H-M   'P 1'
#
loop_
_entity.id
_entity.type
_entity.pdbx_description
1 polymer ?
#
loop_
_entity_poly.entity_id
_entity_poly.type
_entity_poly.pdbx_seq_one_letter_code
_entity_poly.pdbx_strand_id
1 'polypeptide(L)'
;MLDHIDLGKLIFGRLSWESIPWHEPILLVTFIVAGLGGFALLSAMTYYRLWGSLWRDWITSIDHKKIGIMYIVFGLVMMMRGFTDALMMRAQQAMAFGDSTGFLPAHHYDQIFTAHGVIM
;
A
#
# COMPACT_ATOMS: atom_id res chain seq x y z
N MET A 1 -24.77 -4.91 -34.93
CA MET A 1 -24.74 -5.65 -33.64
C MET A 1 -23.31 -5.87 -33.11
N LEU A 2 -22.25 -5.37 -33.78
CA LEU A 2 -20.85 -5.51 -33.34
C LEU A 2 -20.15 -4.16 -33.08
N ASP A 3 -20.82 -3.01 -33.26
CA ASP A 3 -20.23 -1.66 -33.13
C ASP A 3 -20.10 -1.15 -31.68
N HIS A 4 -20.32 -2.00 -30.68
CA HIS A 4 -20.19 -1.66 -29.26
C HIS A 4 -19.25 -2.59 -28.49
N ILE A 5 -18.35 -3.30 -29.18
CA ILE A 5 -17.26 -3.99 -28.50
C ILE A 5 -16.25 -2.91 -28.11
N ASP A 6 -16.46 -2.33 -26.94
CA ASP A 6 -15.47 -1.51 -26.27
C ASP A 6 -14.26 -2.41 -25.96
N LEU A 7 -13.30 -2.41 -26.88
CA LEU A 7 -12.06 -3.20 -26.78
C LEU A 7 -11.33 -2.92 -25.47
N GLY A 8 -11.47 -1.71 -24.93
CA GLY A 8 -10.98 -1.36 -23.61
C GLY A 8 -11.66 -2.18 -22.52
N LYS A 9 -12.98 -2.29 -22.53
CA LYS A 9 -13.74 -3.11 -21.58
C LYS A 9 -13.52 -4.61 -21.78
N LEU A 10 -13.24 -5.06 -23.01
CA LEU A 10 -12.93 -6.47 -23.30
C LEU A 10 -11.55 -6.87 -22.77
N ILE A 11 -10.55 -6.00 -22.89
CA ILE A 11 -9.16 -6.27 -22.49
C ILE A 11 -8.94 -5.95 -21.00
N PHE A 12 -9.46 -4.83 -20.51
CA PHE A 12 -9.20 -4.30 -19.16
C PHE A 12 -10.37 -4.47 -18.18
N GLY A 13 -11.54 -4.90 -18.65
CA GLY A 13 -12.68 -5.20 -17.77
C GLY A 13 -13.18 -3.95 -17.01
N ARG A 14 -13.18 -4.04 -15.68
CA ARG A 14 -13.58 -2.93 -14.78
C ARG A 14 -12.46 -1.95 -14.46
N LEU A 15 -11.23 -2.20 -14.93
CA LEU A 15 -10.10 -1.32 -14.69
C LEU A 15 -10.25 -0.08 -15.60
N SER A 16 -10.50 1.07 -14.99
CA SER A 16 -10.61 2.37 -15.67
C SER A 16 -9.81 3.42 -14.90
N TRP A 17 -9.57 4.58 -15.51
CA TRP A 17 -8.88 5.70 -14.86
C TRP A 17 -9.62 6.24 -13.63
N GLU A 18 -10.90 5.92 -13.48
CA GLU A 18 -11.73 6.24 -12.32
C GLU A 18 -11.43 5.37 -11.10
N SER A 19 -10.73 4.23 -11.26
CA SER A 19 -10.36 3.37 -10.13
C SER A 19 -9.27 3.96 -9.24
N ILE A 20 -8.61 5.02 -9.71
CA ILE A 20 -7.62 5.76 -8.92
C ILE A 20 -8.36 6.86 -8.14
N PRO A 21 -8.19 6.96 -6.81
CA PRO A 21 -8.91 7.92 -5.98
C PRO A 21 -8.29 9.33 -6.08
N TRP A 22 -8.50 10.00 -7.23
CA TRP A 22 -7.97 11.34 -7.52
C TRP A 22 -8.52 12.46 -6.61
N HIS A 23 -9.65 12.22 -5.96
CA HIS A 23 -10.34 13.22 -5.15
C HIS A 23 -9.91 13.20 -3.69
N GLU A 24 -9.10 12.23 -3.29
CA GLU A 24 -8.79 11.94 -1.88
C GLU A 24 -7.32 12.30 -1.59
N PRO A 25 -7.05 13.47 -1.00
CA PRO A 25 -5.69 14.00 -0.90
C PRO A 25 -4.75 13.09 -0.10
N ILE A 26 -5.28 12.46 0.96
CA ILE A 26 -4.51 11.56 1.83
C ILE A 26 -4.01 10.34 1.05
N LEU A 27 -4.83 9.77 0.15
CA LEU A 27 -4.46 8.61 -0.65
C LEU A 27 -3.46 8.99 -1.75
N LEU A 28 -3.67 10.12 -2.41
CA LEU A 28 -2.74 10.61 -3.43
C LEU A 28 -1.35 10.87 -2.87
N VAL A 29 -1.27 11.56 -1.73
CA VAL A 29 0.02 11.82 -1.06
C VAL A 29 0.68 10.49 -0.67
N THR A 30 -0.09 9.55 -0.11
CA THR A 30 0.42 8.21 0.23
C THR A 30 0.99 7.48 -0.99
N PHE A 31 0.29 7.49 -2.13
CA PHE A 31 0.78 6.86 -3.35
C PHE A 31 2.04 7.54 -3.91
N ILE A 32 2.11 8.87 -3.88
CA ILE A 32 3.29 9.61 -4.32
C ILE A 32 4.49 9.25 -3.43
N VAL A 33 4.33 9.29 -2.11
CA VAL A 33 5.40 8.96 -1.15
C VAL A 33 5.85 7.51 -1.31
N ALA A 34 4.92 6.57 -1.41
CA ALA A 34 5.24 5.16 -1.62
C ALA A 34 5.95 4.93 -2.97
N GLY A 35 5.48 5.60 -4.03
CA GLY A 35 6.10 5.55 -5.36
C GLY A 35 7.53 6.10 -5.35
N LEU A 36 7.75 7.25 -4.72
CA LEU A 36 9.07 7.85 -4.56
C LEU A 36 10.00 6.97 -3.71
N GLY A 37 9.49 6.40 -2.61
CA GLY A 37 10.24 5.46 -1.78
C GLY A 37 10.67 4.21 -2.55
N GLY A 38 9.74 3.62 -3.32
CA GLY A 38 10.01 2.49 -4.20
C GLY A 38 11.04 2.84 -5.29
N PHE A 39 10.91 3.99 -5.92
CA PHE A 39 11.85 4.47 -6.93
C PHE A 39 13.26 4.71 -6.33
N ALA A 40 13.35 5.31 -5.15
CA ALA A 40 14.60 5.51 -4.45
C ALA A 40 15.28 4.19 -4.10
N LEU A 41 14.52 3.21 -3.59
CA LEU A 41 15.02 1.87 -3.29
C LEU A 41 15.53 1.16 -4.55
N LEU A 42 14.74 1.16 -5.63
CA LEU A 42 15.12 0.56 -6.91
C LEU A 42 16.37 1.21 -7.51
N SER A 43 16.47 2.54 -7.43
CA SER A 43 17.64 3.30 -7.88
C SER A 43 18.88 2.93 -7.07
N ALA A 44 18.77 2.85 -5.74
CA ALA A 44 19.86 2.44 -4.87
C ALA A 44 20.31 1.00 -5.16
N MET A 45 19.36 0.06 -5.31
CA MET A 45 19.66 -1.34 -5.64
C MET A 45 20.40 -1.47 -6.98
N THR A 46 20.00 -0.67 -7.96
CA THR A 46 20.61 -0.64 -9.30
C THR A 46 22.01 -0.02 -9.24
N TYR A 47 22.17 1.09 -8.52
CA TYR A 47 23.46 1.77 -8.34
C TYR A 47 24.50 0.87 -7.64
N TYR A 48 24.12 0.21 -6.55
CA TYR A 48 24.99 -0.70 -5.80
C TYR A 48 25.09 -2.11 -6.41
N ARG A 49 24.44 -2.38 -7.55
CA ARG A 49 24.43 -3.66 -8.27
C ARG A 49 24.05 -4.87 -7.39
N LEU A 50 23.14 -4.66 -6.44
CA LEU A 50 22.75 -5.67 -5.45
C LEU A 50 21.81 -6.75 -6.01
N TRP A 51 21.30 -6.59 -7.24
CA TRP A 51 20.37 -7.51 -7.90
C TRP A 51 20.81 -8.98 -7.90
N GLY A 52 22.10 -9.23 -8.15
CA GLY A 52 22.64 -10.60 -8.19
C GLY A 52 22.62 -11.29 -6.83
N SER A 53 22.95 -10.56 -5.76
CA SER A 53 22.91 -11.08 -4.38
C SER A 53 21.49 -11.21 -3.88
N LEU A 54 20.62 -10.24 -4.13
CA LEU A 54 19.20 -10.33 -3.76
C LEU A 54 18.56 -11.59 -4.34
N TRP A 55 18.80 -11.87 -5.62
CA TRP A 55 18.22 -13.03 -6.29
C TRP A 55 18.78 -14.34 -5.72
N ARG A 56 20.10 -14.53 -5.77
CA ARG A 56 20.73 -15.82 -5.42
C ARG A 56 20.75 -16.10 -3.92
N ASP A 57 20.98 -15.07 -3.10
CA ASP A 57 21.25 -15.24 -1.68
C ASP A 57 20.02 -15.09 -0.80
N TRP A 58 18.96 -14.40 -1.27
CA TRP A 58 17.76 -14.09 -0.48
C TRP A 58 16.49 -14.66 -1.10
N ILE A 59 16.10 -14.21 -2.30
CA ILE A 59 14.81 -14.59 -2.91
C ILE A 59 14.72 -16.10 -3.15
N THR A 60 15.77 -16.71 -3.72
CA THR A 60 15.79 -18.15 -3.99
C THR A 60 16.42 -18.97 -2.87
N SER A 61 16.55 -18.39 -1.67
CA SER A 61 17.18 -19.09 -0.53
C SER A 61 16.27 -20.16 0.06
N ILE A 62 16.86 -21.32 0.39
CA ILE A 62 16.21 -22.42 1.11
C ILE A 62 16.61 -22.41 2.61
N ASP A 63 17.58 -21.58 3.00
CA ASP A 63 18.01 -21.46 4.40
C ASP A 63 16.89 -20.84 5.26
N HIS A 64 16.35 -21.63 6.19
CA HIS A 64 15.29 -21.23 7.12
C HIS A 64 15.66 -20.01 7.96
N LYS A 65 16.96 -19.77 8.24
CA LYS A 65 17.40 -18.57 8.95
C LYS A 65 17.18 -17.32 8.11
N LYS A 66 17.55 -17.37 6.83
CA LYS A 66 17.34 -16.24 5.90
C LYS A 66 15.87 -16.00 5.63
N ILE A 67 15.09 -17.08 5.46
CA ILE A 67 13.63 -16.98 5.34
C ILE A 67 13.06 -16.33 6.59
N GLY A 68 13.45 -16.77 7.80
CA GLY A 68 13.03 -16.16 9.05
C GLY A 68 13.35 -14.66 9.13
N ILE A 69 14.54 -14.24 8.71
CA ILE A 69 14.91 -12.81 8.64
C ILE A 69 13.98 -12.06 7.68
N MET A 70 13.70 -12.58 6.49
CA MET A 70 12.77 -11.94 5.54
C MET A 70 11.36 -11.79 6.12
N TYR A 71 10.85 -12.80 6.82
CA TYR A 71 9.54 -12.72 7.49
C TYR A 71 9.52 -11.66 8.60
N ILE A 72 10.56 -11.59 9.43
CA ILE A 72 10.65 -10.57 10.50
C ILE A 72 10.71 -9.18 9.88
N VAL A 73 11.56 -8.98 8.87
CA VAL A 73 11.68 -7.68 8.18
C VAL A 73 10.34 -7.28 7.55
N PHE A 74 9.67 -8.20 6.84
CA PHE A 74 8.35 -7.94 6.26
C PHE A 74 7.31 -7.60 7.34
N GLY A 75 7.30 -8.35 8.45
CA GLY A 75 6.46 -8.09 9.61
C GLY A 75 6.68 -6.70 10.19
N LEU A 76 7.94 -6.26 10.35
CA LEU A 76 8.27 -4.91 10.84
C LEU A 76 7.82 -3.81 9.87
N VAL A 77 7.97 -4.01 8.56
CA VAL A 77 7.48 -3.06 7.55
C VAL A 77 5.95 -2.96 7.58
N MET A 78 5.26 -4.10 7.67
CA MET A 78 3.80 -4.12 7.76
C MET A 78 3.27 -3.64 9.12
N MET A 79 4.04 -3.82 10.20
CA MET A 79 3.78 -3.22 11.50
C MET A 79 3.76 -1.69 11.41
N MET A 80 4.70 -1.07 10.69
CA MET A 80 4.68 0.39 10.48
C MET A 80 3.41 0.84 9.74
N ARG A 81 2.96 0.08 8.73
CA ARG A 81 1.70 0.34 8.02
C ARG A 81 0.50 0.23 8.96
N GLY A 82 0.34 -0.91 9.63
CA GLY A 82 -0.77 -1.16 10.55
C GLY A 82 -0.78 -0.17 11.73
N PHE A 83 0.39 0.20 12.24
CA PHE A 83 0.51 1.21 13.30
C PHE A 83 0.07 2.60 12.81
N THR A 84 0.43 2.99 11.58
CA THR A 84 -0.05 4.25 10.98
C THR A 84 -1.57 4.26 10.85
N ASP A 85 -2.17 3.14 10.43
CA ASP A 85 -3.63 2.99 10.36
C ASP A 85 -4.28 3.10 11.75
N ALA A 86 -3.68 2.49 12.77
CA ALA A 86 -4.15 2.61 14.16
C ALA A 86 -4.09 4.05 14.68
N LEU A 87 -3.00 4.77 14.40
CA LEU A 87 -2.86 6.18 14.76
C LEU A 87 -3.92 7.04 14.07
N MET A 88 -4.19 6.81 12.78
CA MET A 88 -5.23 7.52 12.05
C MET A 88 -6.62 7.28 12.65
N MET A 89 -6.94 6.04 13.00
CA MET A 89 -8.23 5.71 13.65
C MET A 89 -8.38 6.42 15.00
N ARG A 90 -7.32 6.43 15.83
CA ARG A 90 -7.35 7.10 17.14
C ARG A 90 -7.39 8.62 17.02
N ALA A 91 -6.66 9.18 16.06
CA ALA A 91 -6.72 10.61 15.75
C ALA A 91 -8.12 11.03 15.31
N GLN A 92 -8.80 10.22 14.48
CA GLN A 92 -10.17 10.51 14.05
C GLN A 92 -11.14 10.49 15.23
N GLN A 93 -11.05 9.48 16.11
CA GLN A 93 -11.89 9.42 17.31
C GLN A 93 -11.68 10.63 18.25
N ALA A 94 -10.44 11.11 18.37
CA ALA A 94 -10.12 12.28 19.18
C ALA A 94 -10.65 13.59 18.55
N MET A 95 -10.53 13.76 17.22
CA MET A 95 -10.95 14.98 16.52
C MET A 95 -12.45 15.04 16.23
N ALA A 96 -13.13 13.89 16.11
CA ALA A 96 -14.57 13.80 15.89
C ALA A 96 -15.37 13.82 17.22
N PHE A 97 -14.76 14.23 18.33
CA PHE A 97 -15.45 14.36 19.60
C PHE A 97 -16.40 15.57 19.59
N GLY A 98 -17.68 15.37 19.94
CA GLY A 98 -18.72 16.40 19.88
C GLY A 98 -19.34 16.54 18.50
N ASP A 99 -19.58 17.78 18.04
CA ASP A 99 -20.20 18.07 16.74
C ASP A 99 -19.18 18.17 15.57
N SER A 100 -17.92 17.81 15.80
CA SER A 100 -16.87 17.83 14.78
C SER A 100 -16.95 16.59 13.89
N THR A 101 -16.86 16.77 12.57
CA THR A 101 -16.86 15.67 11.59
C THR A 101 -15.52 14.93 11.50
N GLY A 102 -14.45 15.46 12.10
CA GLY A 102 -13.10 14.95 11.93
C GLY A 102 -12.57 15.08 10.49
N PHE A 103 -11.57 14.27 10.13
CA PHE A 103 -10.88 14.31 8.84
C PHE A 103 -11.07 13.04 7.99
N LEU A 104 -11.61 11.97 8.56
CA LEU A 104 -11.93 10.72 7.85
C LEU A 104 -13.45 10.55 7.69
N PRO A 105 -13.99 10.60 6.46
CA PRO A 105 -15.36 10.17 6.19
C PRO A 105 -15.58 8.70 6.58
N ALA A 106 -16.81 8.32 6.91
CA ALA A 106 -17.15 6.97 7.35
C ALA A 106 -16.64 5.87 6.40
N HIS A 107 -16.86 6.03 5.09
CA HIS A 107 -16.39 5.08 4.07
C HIS A 107 -14.87 4.86 4.11
N HIS A 108 -14.08 5.89 4.39
CA HIS A 108 -12.63 5.80 4.47
C HIS A 108 -12.15 5.23 5.80
N TYR A 109 -12.81 5.61 6.90
CA TYR A 109 -12.52 5.04 8.21
C TYR A 109 -12.74 3.52 8.22
N ASP A 110 -13.84 3.04 7.64
CA ASP A 110 -14.17 1.61 7.58
C ASP A 110 -13.16 0.81 6.74
N GLN A 111 -12.65 1.40 5.65
CA GLN A 111 -11.58 0.82 4.85
C GLN A 111 -10.28 0.71 5.65
N ILE A 112 -9.89 1.75 6.38
CA ILE A 112 -8.67 1.76 7.21
C ILE A 112 -8.79 0.72 8.33
N PHE A 113 -9.94 0.66 9.02
CA PHE A 113 -10.17 -0.32 10.08
C PHE A 113 -10.08 -1.76 9.57
N THR A 114 -10.73 -2.04 8.43
CA THR A 114 -10.70 -3.37 7.81
C THR A 114 -9.30 -3.73 7.34
N ALA A 115 -8.59 -2.80 6.68
CA ALA A 115 -7.23 -3.03 6.23
C ALA A 115 -6.28 -3.27 7.42
N HIS A 116 -6.37 -2.45 8.47
CA HIS A 116 -5.59 -2.62 9.70
C HIS A 116 -5.76 -4.03 10.28
N GLY A 117 -7.01 -4.48 10.44
CA GLY A 117 -7.32 -5.80 11.01
C GLY A 117 -6.92 -6.98 10.11
N VAL A 118 -6.70 -6.78 8.81
CA VAL A 118 -6.21 -7.83 7.90
C VAL A 118 -4.69 -7.88 7.86
N ILE A 119 -4.01 -6.75 8.11
CA ILE A 119 -2.53 -6.67 8.09
C ILE A 119 -1.93 -7.18 9.41
N MET A 120 -2.61 -6.98 10.54
CA MET A 120 -2.20 -7.41 11.88
C MET A 120 -2.71 -8.80 12.20
#